data_AF-A0A3F3MJL3-F1
#
_entry.id   AF-A0A3F3MJL3-F1
#
_cell.length_a   1.000
_cell.length_b   1.000
_cell.length_c   1.000
_cell.angle_alpha   90.00
_cell.angle_beta   90.00
_cell.angle_gamma   90.00
#
_symmetry.space_group_name_H-M   'P 1'
#
loop_
_entity.id
_entity.type
_entity.pdbx_description
1 polymer ?
#
loop_
_entity_poly.entity_id
_entity_poly.type
_entity_poly.pdbx_seq_one_letter_code
_entity_poly.pdbx_strand_id
1 'polypeptide(L)'
;MLQVNELEKNHPIIYLDESGFKSHDYRPHGYSRKGVPCLGQYNWQLKNQTNAIGAIHKGYLFSVGLFDCKINSDVFHFWIEQFLIPALPENSVVVMDNAAFHKRADIQELLEQQGHKILWLPAYSPDLNPIEQMWAWVKRKRKEWLIDSVDELFRVFFESCMNNKVV
;
A
#
# COMPACT_ATOMS: atom_id res chain seq x y z
N MET A 1 9.78 12.74 15.39
CA MET A 1 10.68 13.21 14.31
C MET A 1 12.14 12.90 14.59
N LEU A 2 12.75 13.37 15.69
CA LEU A 2 14.19 13.13 15.96
C LEU A 2 14.55 11.63 16.11
N GLN A 3 13.68 10.83 16.74
CA GLN A 3 13.91 9.41 17.00
C GLN A 3 13.85 8.53 15.72
N VAL A 4 13.00 8.90 14.75
CA VAL A 4 12.88 8.19 13.46
C VAL A 4 14.11 8.45 12.60
N ASN A 5 14.59 9.70 12.56
CA ASN A 5 15.77 10.08 11.78
C ASN A 5 17.08 9.43 12.28
N GLU A 6 17.19 9.14 13.58
CA GLU A 6 18.33 8.38 14.13
C GLU A 6 18.24 6.89 13.81
N LEU A 7 17.03 6.32 13.81
CA LEU A 7 16.79 4.94 13.40
C LEU A 7 17.07 4.73 11.90
N GLU A 8 16.71 5.68 11.04
CA GLU A 8 16.99 5.63 9.59
C GLU A 8 18.48 5.52 9.26
N LYS A 9 19.37 6.04 10.11
CA LYS A 9 20.82 5.99 9.89
C LYS A 9 21.40 4.58 10.07
N ASN A 10 20.76 3.73 10.86
CA ASN A 10 21.29 2.42 11.25
C ASN A 10 20.41 1.25 10.84
N HIS A 11 19.14 1.48 10.51
CA HIS A 11 18.18 0.43 10.20
C HIS A 11 17.31 0.81 8.99
N PRO A 12 17.05 -0.11 8.05
CA PRO A 12 16.06 0.10 7.00
C PRO A 12 14.67 0.33 7.62
N ILE A 13 14.06 1.48 7.35
CA ILE A 13 12.69 1.77 7.79
C ILE A 13 11.69 1.36 6.72
N ILE A 14 10.70 0.59 7.15
CA ILE A 14 9.67 0.00 6.30
C ILE A 14 8.33 0.49 6.81
N TYR A 15 7.56 1.14 5.95
CA TYR A 15 6.21 1.60 6.31
C TYR A 15 5.19 0.68 5.65
N LEU A 16 4.23 0.20 6.43
CA LEU A 16 3.13 -0.63 5.94
C LEU A 16 1.77 -0.01 6.24
N ASP A 17 0.79 -0.38 5.44
CA ASP A 17 -0.61 0.03 5.56
C ASP A 17 -1.50 -0.73 4.56
N GLU A 18 -2.81 -0.64 4.77
CA GLU A 18 -3.83 -1.15 3.86
C GLU A 18 -4.48 -0.07 3.02
N SER A 19 -4.92 -0.44 1.81
CA SER A 19 -5.77 0.43 1.00
C SER A 19 -6.84 -0.30 0.23
N GLY A 20 -8.05 0.24 0.29
CA GLY A 20 -9.17 -0.22 -0.51
C GLY A 20 -9.14 0.28 -1.95
N PHE A 21 -9.30 -0.64 -2.90
CA PHE A 21 -9.49 -0.36 -4.32
C PHE A 21 -10.85 -0.89 -4.77
N LYS A 22 -11.77 0.03 -5.10
CA LYS A 22 -13.06 -0.34 -5.69
C LYS A 22 -12.83 -0.95 -7.08
N SER A 23 -13.60 -1.94 -7.48
CA SER A 23 -13.50 -2.60 -8.78
C SER A 23 -13.68 -1.64 -9.96
N HIS A 24 -14.39 -0.53 -9.75
CA HIS A 24 -14.56 0.51 -10.76
C HIS A 24 -14.29 1.89 -10.17
N ASP A 25 -13.45 2.65 -10.84
CA ASP A 25 -13.12 4.03 -10.48
C ASP A 25 -13.48 4.94 -11.67
N TYR A 26 -14.32 5.95 -11.44
CA TYR A 26 -14.75 6.83 -12.52
C TYR A 26 -13.92 8.10 -12.57
N ARG A 27 -13.82 8.67 -13.77
CA ARG A 27 -13.18 9.96 -13.98
C ARG A 27 -14.23 11.07 -13.79
N PRO A 28 -14.04 11.98 -12.81
CA PRO A 28 -15.02 13.05 -12.56
C PRO A 28 -15.02 14.14 -13.64
N HIS A 29 -13.97 14.23 -14.47
CA HIS A 29 -13.80 15.26 -15.48
C HIS A 29 -13.29 14.68 -16.80
N GLY A 30 -13.86 15.10 -17.92
CA GLY A 30 -13.40 14.74 -19.26
C GLY A 30 -13.67 15.87 -20.25
N TYR A 31 -12.93 15.87 -21.37
CA TYR A 31 -13.12 16.86 -22.43
C TYR A 31 -14.01 16.29 -23.53
N SER A 32 -14.85 17.14 -24.10
CA SER A 32 -15.71 16.84 -25.25
C SER A 32 -15.80 18.07 -26.15
N ARG A 33 -16.25 17.87 -27.40
CA ARG A 33 -16.46 18.99 -28.32
C ARG A 33 -17.56 19.91 -27.77
N LYS A 34 -17.44 21.22 -28.01
CA LYS A 34 -18.45 22.20 -27.58
C LYS A 34 -19.83 21.80 -28.11
N GLY A 35 -20.80 21.66 -27.21
CA GLY A 35 -22.17 21.23 -27.54
C GLY A 35 -22.41 19.72 -27.49
N VAL A 36 -21.38 18.90 -27.21
CA VAL A 36 -21.49 17.45 -27.03
C VAL A 36 -21.30 17.11 -25.56
N PRO A 37 -22.15 16.30 -24.93
CA PRO A 37 -21.92 15.86 -23.55
C PRO A 37 -20.73 14.91 -23.46
N CYS A 38 -19.89 15.06 -22.42
CA CYS A 38 -18.87 14.07 -22.07
C CYS A 38 -19.54 12.96 -21.26
N LEU A 39 -19.85 11.83 -21.91
CA LEU A 39 -20.51 10.71 -21.26
C LEU A 39 -19.48 9.82 -20.56
N GLY A 40 -19.70 9.55 -19.28
CA GLY A 40 -19.01 8.51 -18.51
C GLY A 40 -19.99 7.40 -18.15
N GLN A 41 -19.49 6.17 -18.03
CA GLN A 41 -20.25 5.05 -17.49
C GLN A 41 -19.77 4.75 -16.07
N TYR A 42 -20.70 4.44 -15.19
CA TYR A 42 -20.38 3.95 -13.85
C TYR A 42 -21.39 2.88 -13.44
N ASN A 43 -20.90 1.72 -13.04
CA ASN A 43 -21.74 0.64 -12.55
C ASN A 43 -21.89 0.71 -11.03
N TRP A 44 -22.99 1.30 -10.56
CA TRP A 44 -23.33 1.43 -9.14
C TRP A 44 -23.57 0.09 -8.42
N GLN A 45 -23.73 -1.02 -9.16
CA GLN A 45 -24.02 -2.34 -8.59
C GLN A 45 -22.75 -3.15 -8.30
N LEU A 46 -21.61 -2.81 -8.92
CA LEU A 46 -20.33 -3.44 -8.62
C LEU A 46 -19.82 -2.91 -7.27
N LYS A 47 -20.09 -3.67 -6.21
CA LYS A 47 -19.57 -3.41 -4.85
C LYS A 47 -18.25 -4.12 -4.57
N ASN A 48 -17.65 -4.76 -5.56
CA ASN A 48 -16.43 -5.52 -5.35
C ASN A 48 -15.29 -4.55 -5.02
N GLN A 49 -14.58 -4.84 -3.94
CA GLN A 49 -13.45 -4.07 -3.46
C GLN A 49 -12.32 -5.06 -3.21
N THR A 50 -11.18 -4.80 -3.84
CA THR A 50 -9.94 -5.48 -3.54
C THR A 50 -9.21 -4.65 -2.50
N ASN A 51 -8.82 -5.25 -1.39
CA ASN A 51 -7.97 -4.63 -0.39
C ASN A 51 -6.52 -4.98 -0.68
N ALA A 52 -5.68 -3.95 -0.79
CA ALA A 52 -4.25 -4.12 -0.88
C ALA A 52 -3.62 -3.95 0.50
N ILE A 53 -2.68 -4.81 0.86
CA ILE A 53 -1.72 -4.58 1.94
C ILE A 53 -0.38 -4.31 1.28
N GLY A 54 0.32 -3.26 1.66
CA GLY A 54 1.59 -2.92 1.04
C GLY A 54 2.66 -2.50 2.03
N ALA A 55 3.92 -2.59 1.60
CA ALA A 55 5.06 -2.04 2.29
C ALA A 55 5.96 -1.22 1.35
N ILE A 56 6.41 -0.08 1.85
CA ILE A 56 7.34 0.81 1.16
C ILE A 56 8.68 0.91 1.90
N HIS A 57 9.75 1.08 1.12
CA HIS A 57 11.09 1.38 1.61
C HIS A 57 11.71 2.47 0.73
N LYS A 58 12.22 3.56 1.33
CA LYS A 58 12.85 4.69 0.60
C LYS A 58 11.98 5.24 -0.54
N GLY A 59 10.66 5.28 -0.34
CA GLY A 59 9.69 5.75 -1.33
C GLY A 59 9.36 4.75 -2.44
N TYR A 60 9.87 3.51 -2.39
CA TYR A 60 9.52 2.44 -3.32
C TYR A 60 8.59 1.43 -2.66
N LEU A 61 7.46 1.18 -3.31
CA LEU A 61 6.60 0.04 -2.99
C LEU A 61 7.32 -1.23 -3.45
N PHE A 62 7.56 -2.18 -2.54
CA PHE A 62 8.33 -3.39 -2.85
C PHE A 62 7.59 -4.69 -2.54
N SER A 63 6.60 -4.65 -1.66
CA SER A 63 5.73 -5.79 -1.37
C SER A 63 4.27 -5.33 -1.36
N VAL A 64 3.40 -6.04 -2.08
CA VAL A 64 1.96 -5.81 -2.14
C VAL A 64 1.25 -7.16 -2.16
N GLY A 65 0.24 -7.32 -1.31
CA GLY A 65 -0.73 -8.42 -1.36
C GLY A 65 -2.11 -7.89 -1.71
N LEU A 66 -2.81 -8.56 -2.62
CA LEU A 66 -4.17 -8.22 -3.04
C LEU A 66 -5.16 -9.27 -2.51
N PHE A 67 -6.23 -8.80 -1.87
CA PHE A 67 -7.21 -9.65 -1.22
C PHE A 67 -8.63 -9.16 -1.51
N ASP A 68 -9.48 -10.04 -2.06
CA ASP A 68 -10.90 -9.77 -2.29
C ASP A 68 -11.77 -10.03 -1.05
N CYS A 69 -11.17 -10.02 0.13
CA CYS A 69 -11.81 -10.19 1.43
C CYS A 69 -11.49 -9.00 2.35
N LYS A 70 -12.21 -8.93 3.48
CA LYS A 70 -11.84 -7.97 4.53
C LYS A 70 -10.49 -8.39 5.12
N ILE A 71 -9.59 -7.44 5.27
CA ILE A 71 -8.34 -7.67 5.98
C ILE A 71 -8.68 -7.87 7.47
N ASN A 72 -8.37 -9.06 7.97
CA ASN A 72 -8.42 -9.40 9.37
C ASN A 72 -7.00 -9.79 9.84
N SER A 73 -6.84 -10.10 11.11
CA SER A 73 -5.53 -10.48 11.66
C SER A 73 -4.91 -11.70 10.99
N ASP A 74 -5.70 -12.68 10.54
CA ASP A 74 -5.16 -13.89 9.89
C ASP A 74 -4.62 -13.60 8.49
N VAL A 75 -5.36 -12.82 7.69
CA VAL A 75 -4.91 -12.38 6.37
C VAL A 75 -3.67 -11.51 6.48
N PHE A 76 -3.64 -10.61 7.46
CA PHE A 76 -2.47 -9.78 7.71
C PHE A 76 -1.26 -10.62 8.15
N HIS A 77 -1.43 -11.55 9.10
CA HIS A 77 -0.36 -12.46 9.52
C HIS A 77 0.18 -13.27 8.34
N PHE A 78 -0.70 -13.87 7.54
CA PHE A 78 -0.32 -14.60 6.33
C PHE A 78 0.48 -13.71 5.36
N TRP A 79 0.05 -12.47 5.17
CA TRP A 79 0.78 -11.54 4.30
C TRP A 79 2.18 -11.21 4.84
N ILE A 80 2.29 -10.97 6.15
CA ILE A 80 3.58 -10.72 6.81
C ILE A 80 4.54 -11.89 6.60
N GLU A 81 4.08 -13.10 6.92
CA GLU A 81 4.89 -14.32 6.85
C GLU A 81 5.33 -14.65 5.42
N GLN A 82 4.40 -14.60 4.46
CA GLN A 82 4.63 -15.13 3.12
C GLN A 82 5.21 -14.09 2.15
N PHE A 83 4.94 -12.79 2.37
CA PHE A 83 5.31 -11.73 1.41
C PHE A 83 6.19 -10.65 2.02
N LEU A 84 5.95 -10.22 3.26
CA LEU A 84 6.75 -9.15 3.85
C LEU A 84 8.13 -9.66 4.27
N ILE A 85 8.19 -10.64 5.17
CA ILE A 85 9.43 -11.15 5.77
C ILE A 85 10.45 -11.59 4.72
N PRO A 86 10.10 -12.38 3.69
CA PRO A 86 11.06 -12.78 2.66
C PRO A 86 11.64 -11.61 1.86
N ALA A 87 10.94 -10.48 1.81
CA ALA A 87 11.33 -9.29 1.08
C ALA A 87 11.95 -8.20 1.98
N LEU A 88 11.96 -8.39 3.31
CA LEU A 88 12.48 -7.41 4.27
C LEU A 88 14.02 -7.41 4.26
N PRO A 89 14.65 -6.22 4.25
CA PRO A 89 16.05 -6.09 4.61
C PRO A 89 16.32 -6.56 6.05
N GLU A 90 17.51 -7.11 6.30
CA GLU A 90 17.93 -7.50 7.65
C GLU A 90 17.87 -6.33 8.63
N ASN A 91 17.51 -6.62 9.89
CA ASN A 91 17.44 -5.63 10.97
C ASN A 91 16.53 -4.42 10.67
N SER A 92 15.50 -4.58 9.85
CA SER A 92 14.53 -3.52 9.53
C SER A 92 13.71 -3.06 10.75
N VAL A 93 13.29 -1.79 10.71
CA VAL A 93 12.23 -1.24 11.57
C VAL A 93 10.93 -1.17 10.78
N VAL A 94 9.94 -1.93 11.20
CA VAL A 94 8.60 -1.97 10.60
C VAL A 94 7.71 -0.97 11.32
N VAL A 95 7.22 0.01 10.58
CA VAL A 95 6.35 1.10 11.05
C VAL A 95 4.91 0.78 10.68
N MET A 96 4.04 0.75 11.69
CA MET A 96 2.62 0.42 11.52
C MET A 96 1.73 1.30 12.41
N ASP A 97 0.47 1.46 12.00
CA ASP A 97 -0.52 2.19 12.78
C ASP A 97 -1.04 1.35 13.97
N ASN A 98 -1.93 1.91 14.79
CA ASN A 98 -2.44 1.25 15.97
C ASN A 98 -3.67 0.34 15.74
N ALA A 99 -3.95 -0.09 14.50
CA ALA A 99 -5.09 -0.96 14.24
C ALA A 99 -5.06 -2.22 15.12
N ALA A 100 -6.24 -2.63 15.63
CA ALA A 100 -6.33 -3.72 16.60
C ALA A 100 -5.74 -5.05 16.06
N PHE A 101 -5.86 -5.28 14.75
CA PHE A 101 -5.34 -6.49 14.12
C PHE A 101 -3.81 -6.46 13.91
N HIS A 102 -3.16 -5.29 13.86
CA HIS A 102 -1.70 -5.18 13.88
C HIS A 102 -1.11 -5.60 15.23
N LYS A 103 -1.85 -5.38 16.32
CA LYS A 103 -1.40 -5.63 17.70
C LYS A 103 -1.51 -7.08 18.16
N ARG A 104 -1.74 -8.02 17.25
CA ARG A 104 -1.73 -9.44 17.59
C ARG A 104 -0.32 -9.85 18.03
N ALA A 105 -0.23 -10.68 19.07
CA ALA A 105 1.04 -11.03 19.68
C ALA A 105 1.93 -11.86 18.73
N ASP A 106 1.36 -12.79 17.98
CA ASP A 106 2.09 -13.65 17.05
C ASP A 106 2.74 -12.88 15.89
N ILE A 107 2.08 -11.83 15.35
CA ILE A 107 2.69 -10.94 14.37
C ILE A 107 3.94 -10.25 14.94
N GLN A 108 3.86 -9.81 16.21
CA GLN A 108 4.97 -9.13 16.87
C GLN A 108 6.13 -10.08 17.11
N GLU A 109 5.83 -11.25 17.69
CA GLU A 109 6.81 -12.32 17.92
C GLU A 109 7.48 -12.76 16.62
N LEU A 110 6.71 -12.90 15.53
CA LEU A 110 7.23 -13.31 14.23
C LEU A 110 8.25 -12.29 13.68
N LEU A 111 7.95 -10.98 13.74
CA LEU A 111 8.88 -9.95 13.29
C LEU A 111 10.13 -9.88 14.19
N GLU A 112 9.96 -9.96 15.50
CA GLU A 112 11.07 -9.92 16.47
C GLU A 112 11.99 -11.13 16.35
N GLN A 113 11.43 -12.34 16.13
CA GLN A 113 12.20 -13.57 15.93
C GLN A 113 13.06 -13.51 14.65
N GLN A 114 12.62 -12.77 13.63
CA GLN A 114 13.39 -12.52 12.41
C GLN A 114 14.38 -11.34 12.56
N GLY A 115 14.50 -10.77 13.76
CA GLY A 115 15.44 -9.68 14.05
C GLY A 115 14.93 -8.29 13.63
N HIS A 116 13.65 -8.15 13.30
CA HIS A 116 13.04 -6.86 12.98
C HIS A 116 12.47 -6.19 14.23
N LYS A 117 12.42 -4.87 14.22
CA LYS A 117 11.82 -4.07 15.30
C LYS A 117 10.51 -3.47 14.84
N ILE A 118 9.58 -3.26 15.75
CA ILE A 118 8.29 -2.64 15.46
C ILE A 118 8.29 -1.21 16.02
N LEU A 119 7.79 -0.27 15.22
CA LEU A 119 7.56 1.11 15.63
C LEU A 119 6.09 1.48 15.39
N TRP A 120 5.38 1.80 16.46
CA TRP A 120 3.99 2.23 16.40
C TRP A 120 3.90 3.72 16.10
N LEU A 121 3.10 4.09 15.10
CA LEU A 121 2.76 5.49 14.86
C LEU A 121 1.88 6.03 15.98
N PRO A 122 1.95 7.34 16.30
CA PRO A 122 0.95 7.97 17.15
C PRO A 122 -0.46 7.84 16.55
N ALA A 123 -1.48 7.84 17.42
CA ALA A 123 -2.86 7.74 16.97
C ALA A 123 -3.24 8.93 16.07
N TYR A 124 -4.00 8.65 15.01
CA TYR A 124 -4.47 9.65 14.04
C TYR A 124 -3.34 10.46 13.37
N SER A 125 -2.19 9.83 13.11
CA SER A 125 -1.05 10.45 12.42
C SER A 125 -0.76 9.84 11.04
N PRO A 126 -1.73 9.81 10.10
CA PRO A 126 -1.49 9.29 8.76
C PRO A 126 -0.49 10.14 7.96
N ASP A 127 -0.30 11.41 8.33
CA ASP A 127 0.71 12.31 7.78
C ASP A 127 2.14 11.81 8.02
N LEU A 128 2.34 10.99 9.06
CA LEU A 128 3.62 10.36 9.38
C LEU A 128 3.83 9.03 8.66
N ASN A 129 2.86 8.55 7.88
CA ASN A 129 2.94 7.30 7.13
C ASN A 129 3.08 7.58 5.61
N PRO A 130 4.30 7.56 5.03
CA PRO A 130 4.49 7.92 3.63
C PRO A 130 3.79 6.98 2.63
N ILE A 131 3.39 5.78 3.06
CA ILE A 131 2.64 4.85 2.20
C ILE A 131 1.25 5.39 1.83
N GLU A 132 0.66 6.27 2.64
CA GLU A 132 -0.60 6.93 2.32
C GLU A 132 -0.47 7.77 1.04
N GLN A 133 0.68 8.43 0.88
CA GLN A 133 1.01 9.17 -0.34
C GLN A 133 1.26 8.23 -1.52
N MET A 134 1.87 7.06 -1.27
CA MET A 134 2.03 6.00 -2.28
C MET A 134 0.66 5.50 -2.76
N TRP A 135 -0.28 5.24 -1.86
CA TRP A 135 -1.64 4.84 -2.23
C TRP A 135 -2.38 5.90 -3.03
N ALA A 136 -2.28 7.17 -2.63
CA ALA A 136 -2.81 8.27 -3.41
C ALA A 136 -2.21 8.33 -4.82
N TRP A 137 -0.90 8.07 -4.94
CA TRP A 137 -0.22 8.05 -6.23
C TRP A 137 -0.65 6.87 -7.12
N VAL A 138 -0.72 5.65 -6.58
CA VAL A 138 -1.20 4.46 -7.30
C VAL A 138 -2.64 4.67 -7.79
N LYS A 139 -3.53 5.19 -6.93
CA LYS A 139 -4.92 5.51 -7.31
C LYS A 139 -4.99 6.59 -8.40
N ARG A 140 -4.10 7.58 -8.37
CA ARG A 140 -3.99 8.58 -9.45
C ARG A 140 -3.53 7.93 -10.76
N LYS A 141 -2.51 7.06 -10.72
CA LYS A 141 -2.01 6.33 -11.90
C LYS A 141 -3.05 5.42 -12.51
N ARG A 142 -3.87 4.75 -11.68
CA ARG A 142 -5.03 3.99 -12.15
C ARG A 142 -5.95 4.80 -13.05
N LYS A 143 -6.29 6.04 -12.63
CA LYS A 143 -7.14 6.96 -13.39
C LYS A 143 -6.47 7.48 -14.66
N GLU A 144 -5.16 7.65 -14.63
CA GLU A 144 -4.37 8.11 -15.78
C GLU A 144 -4.24 7.03 -16.85
N TRP A 145 -4.00 5.78 -16.44
CA TRP A 145 -3.80 4.63 -17.33
C TRP A 145 -5.09 3.92 -17.73
N LEU A 146 -6.23 4.29 -17.12
CA LEU A 146 -7.54 3.72 -17.39
C LEU A 146 -7.58 2.20 -17.15
N ILE A 147 -6.96 1.76 -16.06
CA ILE A 147 -6.90 0.34 -15.69
C ILE A 147 -7.97 0.04 -14.63
N ASP A 148 -8.96 -0.76 -15.00
CA ASP A 148 -10.01 -1.20 -14.08
C ASP A 148 -9.54 -2.35 -13.16
N SER A 149 -8.77 -3.30 -13.70
CA SER A 149 -8.25 -4.44 -12.94
C SER A 149 -7.19 -4.01 -11.93
N VAL A 150 -7.37 -4.37 -10.66
CA VAL A 150 -6.41 -4.04 -9.59
C VAL A 150 -5.12 -4.83 -9.79
N ASP A 151 -5.20 -6.09 -10.21
CA ASP A 151 -4.05 -6.93 -10.54
C ASP A 151 -3.21 -6.31 -11.67
N GLU A 152 -3.87 -5.89 -12.75
CA GLU A 152 -3.19 -5.27 -13.87
C GLU A 152 -2.58 -3.92 -13.49
N LEU A 153 -3.27 -3.14 -12.64
CA LEU A 153 -2.77 -1.87 -12.13
C LEU A 153 -1.43 -2.06 -11.42
N PHE A 154 -1.35 -3.00 -10.49
CA PHE A 154 -0.12 -3.24 -9.75
C PHE A 154 0.97 -3.83 -10.66
N ARG A 155 0.64 -4.74 -11.58
CA ARG A 155 1.59 -5.25 -12.58
C ARG A 155 2.25 -4.11 -13.38
N VAL A 156 1.44 -3.24 -13.98
CA VAL A 156 1.93 -2.10 -14.78
C VAL A 156 2.65 -1.07 -13.90
N PHE A 157 2.19 -0.86 -12.67
CA PHE A 157 2.84 0.05 -11.72
C PHE A 157 4.26 -0.42 -11.38
N PHE A 158 4.44 -1.71 -11.05
CA PHE A 158 5.76 -2.28 -10.79
C PHE A 158 6.66 -2.24 -12.03
N GLU A 159 6.14 -2.58 -13.22
CA GLU A 159 6.88 -2.48 -14.47
C GLU A 159 7.37 -1.04 -14.74
N SER A 160 6.50 -0.04 -14.54
CA SER A 160 6.85 1.37 -14.71
C SER A 160 7.91 1.85 -13.71
N CYS A 161 7.83 1.42 -12.45
CA CYS A 161 8.82 1.74 -11.43
C CYS A 161 10.18 1.10 -11.70
N MET A 162 10.22 -0.11 -12.25
CA MET A 162 11.46 -0.80 -12.60
C MET A 162 12.14 -0.19 -13.82
N ASN A 163 11.37 0.23 -14.82
CA ASN A 163 11.90 0.87 -16.04
C ASN A 163 12.48 2.27 -15.77
N ASN A 164 12.02 2.97 -14.73
CA ASN A 164 12.55 4.28 -14.33
C ASN A 164 13.85 4.22 -13.50
N LYS A 165 14.38 3.02 -13.21
CA LYS A 165 15.69 2.86 -12.54
C LYS A 165 16.89 2.88 -13.49
N VAL A 166 16.67 3.12 -14.78
CA VAL A 166 17.71 3.21 -15.81
C VAL A 166 17.80 4.64 -16.35
N VAL A 167 18.26 5.58 -15.52
CA VAL A 167 18.91 6.84 -15.93
C VAL A 167 19.96 7.21 -14.89
#